data_AF-A0A445BLP9-F1
#
_entry.id   AF-A0A445BLP9-F1
#
_cell.length_a   1.000
_cell.length_b   1.000
_cell.length_c   1.000
_cell.angle_alpha   90.00
_cell.angle_beta   90.00
_cell.angle_gamma   90.00
#
_symmetry.space_group_name_H-M   'P 1'
#
loop_
_entity.id
_entity.type
_entity.pdbx_description
1 polymer ?
#
loop_
_entity_poly.entity_id
_entity_poly.type
_entity_poly.pdbx_seq_one_letter_code
_entity_poly.pdbx_strand_id
1 'polypeptide(L)' 'MSLRTHLRVYHRIEVPTYYQALRNEDRDPKDKDGFITGYVRISRQIYNTDEDYHRLKNAINQILEDGKICSMLPVE' A
#
# COMPACT_ATOMS: atom_id res chain seq x y z
N MET A 1 8.18 -3.54 10.23
CA MET A 1 6.75 -3.87 9.98
C MET A 1 6.47 -3.73 8.50
N SER A 2 5.63 -4.58 7.89
CA SER A 2 5.17 -4.35 6.51
C SER A 2 4.04 -3.32 6.47
N LEU A 3 3.89 -2.58 5.36
CA LEU A 3 2.76 -1.66 5.14
C LEU A 3 1.40 -2.31 5.49
N ARG A 4 1.25 -3.61 5.18
CA ARG A 4 0.07 -4.41 5.54
C ARG A 4 -0.23 -4.41 7.03
N THR A 5 0.81 -4.53 7.85
CA THR A 5 0.66 -4.60 9.31
C THR A 5 0.25 -3.23 9.85
N HIS A 6 0.85 -2.16 9.34
CA HIS A 6 0.51 -0.80 9.73
C HIS A 6 -0.95 -0.45 9.38
N LEU A 7 -1.37 -0.76 8.14
CA LEU A 7 -2.76 -0.59 7.71
C LEU A 7 -3.73 -1.39 8.58
N ARG A 8 -3.38 -2.62 8.97
CA ARG A 8 -4.23 -3.46 9.81
C ARG A 8 -4.32 -2.97 11.25
N VAL A 9 -3.22 -2.53 11.86
CA VAL A 9 -3.17 -2.13 13.28
C VAL A 9 -3.73 -0.73 13.48
N TYR A 10 -3.28 0.25 12.68
CA TYR A 10 -3.62 1.66 12.90
C TYR A 10 -4.89 2.09 12.16
N HIS A 11 -5.14 1.52 10.98
CA HIS A 11 -6.28 1.90 10.15
C HIS A 11 -7.39 0.84 10.10
N ARG A 12 -7.16 -0.34 10.69
CA ARG A 12 -8.08 -1.51 10.63
C ARG A 12 -8.41 -1.95 9.20
N ILE A 13 -7.48 -1.74 8.28
CA ILE A 13 -7.62 -2.10 6.87
C ILE A 13 -6.75 -3.33 6.61
N GLU A 14 -7.39 -4.45 6.29
CA GLU A 14 -6.70 -5.69 5.95
C GLU A 14 -6.74 -5.89 4.44
N VAL A 15 -5.70 -5.42 3.73
CA VAL A 15 -5.57 -5.49 2.26
C VAL A 15 -4.39 -6.34 1.79
N PRO A 16 -4.52 -7.09 0.68
CA PRO A 16 -3.38 -7.70 0.03
C PRO A 16 -2.40 -6.63 -0.48
N THR A 17 -1.22 -6.59 0.13
CA THR A 17 -0.10 -5.75 -0.30
C THR A 17 0.90 -6.58 -1.09
N TYR A 18 1.21 -6.15 -2.30
CA TYR A 18 2.22 -6.77 -3.14
C TYR A 18 3.43 -5.83 -3.21
N TYR A 19 4.61 -6.38 -2.92
CA TYR A 19 5.87 -5.69 -3.07
C TYR A 19 6.81 -6.57 -3.89
N GLN A 20 7.32 -6.02 -4.98
CA GLN A 20 8.32 -6.65 -5.82
C GLN A 20 9.51 -5.71 -5.90
N ALA A 21 10.59 -6.09 -5.22
CA ALA A 21 11.86 -5.41 -5.37
C ALA A 21 12.35 -5.55 -6.82
N LEU A 22 12.88 -4.46 -7.39
CA LEU A 22 13.50 -4.43 -8.70
C LEU A 22 14.59 -5.50 -8.76
N ARG A 23 14.41 -6.49 -9.63
CA ARG A 23 15.33 -7.62 -9.77
C ARG A 23 16.02 -7.61 -11.13
N ASN A 24 15.36 -7.15 -12.19
CA ASN A 24 15.89 -7.02 -13.54
C ASN A 24 15.03 -6.02 -14.33
N GLU A 25 15.61 -4.86 -14.66
CA GLU A 25 14.96 -3.66 -15.23
C GLU A 25 14.13 -3.88 -16.52
N ASP A 26 14.31 -5.01 -17.20
CA ASP A 26 13.58 -5.38 -18.41
C ASP A 26 12.28 -6.15 -18.18
N ARG A 27 12.08 -6.75 -16.99
CA ARG A 27 10.88 -7.53 -16.65
C ARG A 27 10.09 -6.97 -15.47
N ASP A 28 10.61 -5.93 -14.84
CA ASP A 28 9.91 -5.28 -13.73
C ASP A 28 8.76 -4.41 -14.27
N PRO A 29 7.58 -4.46 -13.62
CA PRO A 29 6.41 -3.71 -14.05
C PRO A 29 6.73 -2.21 -14.06
N LYS A 30 6.48 -1.54 -15.19
CA LYS A 30 6.66 -0.10 -15.39
C LYS A 30 5.31 0.58 -15.59
N ASP A 31 5.14 1.73 -14.95
CA ASP A 31 4.12 2.71 -15.27
C ASP A 31 4.74 3.90 -16.03
N LYS A 32 3.91 4.84 -16.47
CA LYS A 32 4.33 6.06 -17.18
C LYS A 32 5.37 6.88 -16.41
N ASP A 33 5.36 6.81 -15.08
CA ASP A 33 6.24 7.56 -14.18
C ASP A 33 7.44 6.73 -13.64
N GLY A 34 7.59 5.47 -14.05
CA GLY A 34 8.75 4.64 -13.66
C GLY A 34 8.40 3.23 -13.23
N PHE A 35 9.24 2.61 -12.40
CA PHE A 35 9.06 1.23 -11.96
C PHE A 35 8.08 1.08 -10.81
N ILE A 36 7.12 0.17 -10.95
CA ILE A 36 6.18 -0.20 -9.90
C ILE A 36 6.86 -1.22 -8.99
N THR A 37 7.31 -0.76 -7.82
CA THR A 37 7.91 -1.65 -6.80
C THR A 37 6.88 -2.27 -5.86
N GLY A 38 5.64 -1.78 -5.86
CA GLY A 38 4.56 -2.36 -5.07
C GLY A 38 3.20 -1.76 -5.38
N TYR A 39 2.16 -2.52 -5.06
CA TYR A 39 0.77 -2.10 -5.20
C TYR A 39 -0.11 -2.78 -4.15
N VAL A 40 -1.29 -2.20 -3.93
CA VAL A 40 -2.32 -2.76 -3.04
C VAL A 40 -3.56 -3.07 -3.88
N ARG A 41 -4.18 -4.22 -3.66
CA ARG A 41 -5.43 -4.57 -4.34
C ARG A 41 -6.62 -4.44 -3.40
N ILE A 42 -7.56 -3.58 -3.79
CA ILE A 42 -8.92 -3.57 -3.26
C ILE A 42 -9.79 -4.34 -4.25
N SER A 43 -10.36 -5.46 -3.81
CA SER A 43 -11.40 -6.15 -4.57
C SER A 43 -12.76 -5.71 -4.06
N ARG A 44 -13.65 -5.29 -4.96
CA ARG A 44 -15.04 -4.95 -4.60
C ARG A 44 -15.82 -6.13 -4.00
N GLN A 45 -15.34 -7.37 -4.19
CA GLN A 45 -15.92 -8.56 -3.56
C GLN A 45 -15.54 -8.71 -2.08
N ILE A 46 -14.39 -8.16 -1.68
CA ILE A 46 -13.88 -8.23 -0.30
C ILE A 46 -14.18 -6.93 0.44
N TYR A 47 -14.08 -5.79 -0.25
CA TYR A 47 -14.49 -4.47 0.23
C TYR A 47 -15.79 -4.11 -0.48
N ASN A 48 -16.89 -4.35 0.21
CA ASN A 48 -18.22 -4.26 -0.37
C ASN A 48 -18.75 -2.81 -0.38
N THR A 49 -18.01 -1.86 0.20
CA THR A 49 -18.42 -0.46 0.35
C THR A 49 -17.38 0.50 -0.21
N ASP A 50 -17.87 1.60 -0.78
CA ASP A 50 -17.06 2.74 -1.22
C ASP A 50 -16.29 3.38 -0.05
N GLU A 51 -16.84 3.27 1.17
CA GLU A 51 -16.21 3.71 2.40
C GLU A 51 -14.85 3.05 2.63
N ASP A 52 -14.72 1.73 2.40
CA ASP A 52 -13.45 1.02 2.58
C ASP A 52 -12.37 1.53 1.62
N TYR A 53 -12.77 1.88 0.38
CA TYR A 53 -11.87 2.52 -0.57
C TYR A 53 -11.41 3.89 -0.08
N HIS A 54 -12.34 4.73 0.39
CA HIS A 54 -12.03 6.03 0.95
C HIS A 54 -11.13 5.93 2.19
N ARG A 55 -11.34 4.93 3.05
CA ARG A 55 -10.50 4.67 4.22
C ARG A 55 -9.07 4.30 3.82
N LEU A 56 -8.89 3.43 2.81
CA LEU A 56 -7.53 3.11 2.32
C LEU A 56 -6.87 4.35 1.73
N LYS A 57 -7.58 5.08 0.87
CA LYS A 57 -7.05 6.30 0.26
C LYS A 57 -6.60 7.31 1.32
N ASN A 58 -7.43 7.56 2.33
CA ASN A 58 -7.12 8.49 3.41
C ASN A 58 -5.93 8.01 4.25
N ALA A 59 -5.85 6.72 4.56
CA ALA A 59 -4.72 6.14 5.29
C ALA A 59 -3.40 6.33 4.52
N ILE A 60 -3.39 6.05 3.22
CA ILE A 60 -2.19 6.25 2.38
C ILE A 60 -1.81 7.73 2.32
N ASN A 61 -2.79 8.62 2.12
CA ASN A 61 -2.54 10.06 2.11
C ASN A 61 -1.96 10.56 3.43
N GLN A 62 -2.48 10.10 4.58
CA GLN A 62 -1.93 10.45 5.89
C GLN A 62 -0.49 9.97 6.06
N ILE A 63 -0.16 8.75 5.60
CA ILE A 63 1.22 8.23 5.63
C ILE A 63 2.16 9.13 4.79
N LEU A 64 1.70 9.60 3.63
CA LEU A 64 2.46 10.50 2.76
C LEU A 64 2.60 11.91 3.35
N GLU A 65 1.54 12.47 3.95
CA GLU A 65 1.57 13.76 4.64
C GLU A 65 2.51 13.74 5.84
N ASP A 66 2.55 12.64 6.58
CA ASP A 66 3.50 12.40 7.67
C ASP A 66 4.96 12.26 7.18
N GLY A 67 5.20 12.26 5.86
CA GLY A 67 6.52 12.04 5.26
C GLY A 67 7.07 10.64 5.51
N LYS A 68 6.24 9.71 5.98
CA LYS A 68 6.65 8.34 6.31
C LYS A 68 6.69 7.51 5.04
N ILE A 69 7.89 7.04 4.72
CA ILE A 69 8.07 5.96 3.74
C ILE A 69 7.88 4.61 4.44
N CYS A 70 7.61 3.54 3.68
CA CYS A 70 7.38 2.20 4.24
C CYS A 70 8.49 1.72 5.19
N SER A 71 9.73 2.19 5.01
CA SER A 71 10.88 1.90 5.89
C SER A 71 10.87 2.67 7.21
N MET A 72 10.04 3.71 7.35
CA MET A 72 9.88 4.53 8.56
C MET A 72 8.63 4.17 9.37
N LEU A 73 7.87 3.15 8.94
CA LEU A 73 6.70 2.68 9.69
C LEU A 73 7.17 2.00 11.00
N PRO A 74 6.57 2.36 12.15
CA PRO A 74 7.02 1.90 13.46
C PRO A 74 7.03 0.37 13.56
N VAL A 75 8.07 -0.15 14.22
CA VAL A 75 8.24 -1.57 14.55
C VAL A 75 7.97 -1.69 16.04
N GLU A 76 6.73 -1.96 16.42
CA GLU A 76 6.41 -2.51 17.74
C GLU A 76 6.24 -4.01 17.63
#